data_AF-A0A288GU15-F1
#
_entry.id   AF-A0A288GU15-F1
#
_cell.length_a   1.000
_cell.length_b   1.000
_cell.length_c   1.000
_cell.angle_alpha   90.00
_cell.angle_beta   90.00
_cell.angle_gamma   90.00
#
_symmetry.space_group_name_H-M   'P 1'
#
loop_
_entity.id
_entity.type
_entity.pdbx_description
1 polymer ?
#
loop_
_entity_poly.entity_id
_entity_poly.type
_entity_poly.pdbx_seq_one_letter_code
_entity_poly.pdbx_strand_id
1 'polypeptide(L)'
;MSIDELGGLDYNIDNATGSKEGQEQITDAMKEAVAEQARQGKVIAGKIANSKAQNNAYAKFLVFLLSQIQSEELIAVLYKLFFTTKDPYHNTIYIRKSSNYPVLIGLFVPFFREKVIEYKMLSLYSPIYNPNESLTTHTYLSYLKKLAHAMHDNIALDQQLLLQCIIHIFHEFHIIDTKAISEEQLEEIKGLIKKELY
;
A
#
# COMPACT_ATOMS: atom_id res chain seq x y z
N MET A 1 26.75 46.19 -4.48
CA MET A 1 26.09 44.92 -4.85
C MET A 1 24.96 44.73 -3.85
N SER A 2 23.73 44.66 -4.35
CA SER A 2 22.49 45.12 -3.74
C SER A 2 21.89 44.20 -2.67
N ILE A 3 21.18 44.79 -1.69
CA ILE A 3 20.07 44.18 -0.95
C ILE A 3 18.90 45.13 -1.18
N ASP A 4 18.04 44.79 -2.12
CA ASP A 4 16.78 45.47 -2.39
C ASP A 4 15.61 44.51 -2.05
N GLU A 5 14.53 45.13 -1.55
CA GLU A 5 13.14 44.63 -1.59
C GLU A 5 12.69 43.59 -0.55
N LEU A 6 12.49 44.05 0.69
CA LEU A 6 11.37 43.60 1.53
C LEU A 6 10.32 44.71 1.57
N GLY A 7 9.34 44.60 0.68
CA GLY A 7 8.19 45.50 0.60
C GLY A 7 7.25 45.33 1.80
N GLY A 8 7.17 46.39 2.61
CA GLY A 8 5.94 47.00 3.11
C GLY A 8 4.88 46.12 3.77
N LEU A 9 4.89 46.06 5.10
CA LEU A 9 3.67 46.09 5.90
C LEU A 9 3.72 47.32 6.78
N ASP A 10 3.23 48.41 6.22
CA ASP A 10 3.05 49.70 6.88
C ASP A 10 1.87 49.57 7.86
N TYR A 11 2.18 49.34 9.14
CA TYR A 11 1.19 49.36 10.21
C TYR A 11 0.87 50.82 10.54
N ASN A 12 -0.08 51.38 9.79
CA ASN A 12 -0.67 52.66 10.11
C ASN A 12 -1.63 52.47 11.30
N ILE A 13 -1.11 52.67 12.52
CA ILE A 13 -1.91 52.77 13.75
C ILE A 13 -2.30 54.24 13.88
N ASP A 14 -3.34 54.65 13.15
CA ASP A 14 -4.00 55.92 13.40
C ASP A 14 -5.52 55.73 13.45
N ASN A 15 -6.08 56.11 14.60
CA ASN A 15 -7.49 56.31 14.90
C ASN A 15 -8.44 55.09 14.86
N ALA A 16 -8.37 54.26 15.90
CA ALA A 16 -9.47 53.40 16.31
C ALA A 16 -10.28 54.08 17.44
N THR A 17 -11.21 54.98 17.08
CA THR A 17 -12.51 54.97 17.78
C THR A 17 -13.17 53.65 17.42
N GLY A 18 -12.93 52.62 18.24
CA GLY A 18 -13.45 51.28 18.01
C GLY A 18 -14.98 51.29 17.95
N SER A 19 -15.53 51.12 16.75
CA SER A 19 -16.92 50.71 16.62
C SER A 19 -17.03 49.28 17.18
N LYS A 20 -18.02 49.04 18.04
CA LYS A 20 -18.28 47.70 18.61
C LYS A 20 -18.41 46.64 17.51
N GLU A 21 -18.95 47.03 16.36
CA GLU A 21 -19.12 46.18 15.18
C GLU A 21 -17.79 45.72 14.56
N GLY A 22 -16.76 46.58 14.50
CA GLY A 22 -15.45 46.20 13.97
C GLY A 22 -14.69 45.25 14.90
N GLN A 23 -14.83 45.46 16.21
CA GLN A 23 -14.27 44.54 17.22
C GLN A 23 -15.03 43.20 17.24
N GLU A 24 -16.36 43.21 17.10
CA GLU A 24 -17.17 41.99 16.99
C GLU A 24 -16.84 41.19 15.72
N GLN A 25 -16.68 41.85 14.57
CA GLN A 25 -16.29 41.19 13.31
C GLN A 25 -14.91 40.54 13.39
N ILE A 26 -13.92 41.20 14.01
CA ILE A 26 -12.58 40.62 14.22
C ILE A 26 -12.67 39.44 15.20
N THR A 27 -13.49 39.56 16.25
CA THR A 27 -13.67 38.51 17.25
C THR A 27 -14.37 37.28 16.67
N ASP A 28 -15.35 37.46 15.80
CA ASP A 28 -16.07 36.37 15.14
C ASP A 28 -15.24 35.72 14.04
N ALA A 29 -14.47 36.49 13.26
CA ALA A 29 -13.49 35.96 12.32
C ALA A 29 -12.38 35.15 13.03
N MET A 30 -11.93 35.60 14.21
CA MET A 30 -10.98 34.86 15.04
C MET A 30 -11.59 33.58 15.62
N LYS A 31 -12.86 33.61 16.09
CA LYS A 31 -13.56 32.39 16.54
C LYS A 31 -13.74 31.39 15.41
N GLU A 32 -14.07 31.86 14.21
CA GLU A 32 -14.25 31.01 13.03
C GLU A 32 -12.92 30.41 12.56
N ALA A 33 -11.83 31.18 12.58
CA ALA A 33 -10.48 30.69 12.29
C ALA A 33 -10.02 29.62 13.31
N VAL A 34 -10.29 29.82 14.60
CA VAL A 34 -9.98 28.85 15.65
C VAL A 34 -10.84 27.58 15.51
N ALA A 35 -12.13 27.73 15.18
CA ALA A 35 -13.01 26.60 14.94
C ALA A 35 -12.59 25.78 13.72
N GLU A 36 -12.13 26.44 12.65
CA GLU A 36 -11.65 25.79 11.43
C GLU A 36 -10.31 25.06 11.67
N GLN A 37 -9.37 25.67 12.40
CA GLN A 37 -8.15 24.97 12.84
C GLN A 37 -8.46 23.74 13.70
N ALA A 38 -9.46 23.83 14.61
CA ALA A 38 -9.87 22.69 15.41
C ALA A 38 -10.50 21.56 14.56
N ARG A 39 -11.26 21.90 13.51
CA ARG A 39 -11.79 20.92 12.55
C ARG A 39 -10.66 20.24 11.78
N GLN A 40 -9.71 21.00 11.24
CA GLN A 40 -8.56 20.47 10.52
C GLN A 40 -7.70 19.57 11.42
N GLY A 41 -7.47 19.98 12.68
CA GLY A 41 -6.77 19.18 13.68
C GLY A 41 -7.45 17.84 13.96
N LYS A 42 -8.79 17.82 14.08
CA LYS A 42 -9.56 16.58 14.23
C LYS A 42 -9.46 15.68 13.00
N VAL A 43 -9.49 16.25 11.80
CA VAL A 43 -9.31 15.49 10.55
C VAL A 43 -7.92 14.87 10.47
N ILE A 44 -6.87 15.61 10.82
CA ILE A 44 -5.49 15.11 10.83
C ILE A 44 -5.31 14.02 11.90
N ALA A 45 -5.81 14.25 13.11
CA ALA A 45 -5.77 13.25 14.19
C ALA A 45 -6.53 11.97 13.80
N GLY A 46 -7.69 12.10 13.16
CA GLY A 46 -8.45 10.98 12.60
C GLY A 46 -7.66 10.23 11.53
N LYS A 47 -7.00 10.95 10.61
CA LYS A 47 -6.10 10.35 9.59
C LYS A 47 -4.93 9.61 10.24
N ILE A 48 -4.30 10.15 11.28
CA ILE A 48 -3.20 9.51 12.01
C ILE A 48 -3.69 8.24 12.73
N ALA A 49 -4.82 8.33 13.44
CA ALA A 49 -5.40 7.19 14.14
C ALA A 49 -5.77 6.06 13.16
N ASN A 50 -6.38 6.42 12.03
CA ASN A 50 -6.72 5.46 10.97
C ASN A 50 -5.46 4.84 10.36
N SER A 51 -4.42 5.62 10.07
CA SER A 51 -3.15 5.11 9.56
C SER A 51 -2.49 4.13 10.54
N LYS A 52 -2.50 4.43 11.84
CA LYS A 52 -1.99 3.53 12.89
C LYS A 52 -2.79 2.23 12.96
N ALA A 53 -4.13 2.32 12.89
CA ALA A 53 -5.00 1.14 12.90
C ALA A 53 -4.77 0.25 11.67
N GLN A 54 -4.63 0.86 10.49
CA GLN A 54 -4.34 0.17 9.23
C GLN A 54 -2.97 -0.52 9.26
N ASN A 55 -1.93 0.16 9.73
CA ASN A 55 -0.60 -0.43 9.89
C ASN A 55 -0.61 -1.61 10.88
N ASN A 56 -1.41 -1.53 11.94
CA ASN A 56 -1.59 -2.63 12.88
C ASN A 56 -2.29 -3.83 12.21
N ALA A 57 -3.33 -3.59 11.42
CA ALA A 57 -4.00 -4.63 10.65
C ALA A 57 -3.03 -5.32 9.67
N TYR A 58 -2.18 -4.55 8.98
CA TYR A 58 -1.13 -5.09 8.11
C TYR A 58 -0.12 -5.93 8.88
N ALA A 59 0.39 -5.44 10.01
CA ALA A 59 1.32 -6.20 10.84
C ALA A 59 0.71 -7.52 11.32
N LYS A 60 -0.54 -7.51 11.80
CA LYS A 60 -1.26 -8.73 12.21
C LYS A 60 -1.41 -9.72 11.06
N PHE A 61 -1.78 -9.25 9.87
CA PHE A 61 -1.90 -10.10 8.70
C PHE A 61 -0.55 -10.71 8.31
N LEU A 62 0.54 -9.94 8.33
CA LEU A 62 1.87 -10.46 7.98
C LEU A 62 2.37 -11.50 9.00
N VAL A 63 2.13 -11.29 10.29
CA VAL A 63 2.45 -12.30 11.32
C VAL A 63 1.63 -13.57 11.10
N PHE A 64 0.33 -13.42 10.84
CA PHE A 64 -0.52 -14.55 10.47
C PHE A 64 0.00 -15.26 9.22
N LEU A 65 0.29 -14.54 8.14
CA LEU A 65 0.76 -15.09 6.87
C LEU A 65 2.05 -15.91 7.06
N LEU A 66 3.03 -15.38 7.80
CA LEU A 66 4.27 -16.08 8.11
C LEU A 66 4.04 -17.35 8.94
N SER A 67 2.96 -17.42 9.72
CA SER A 67 2.58 -18.64 10.44
C SER A 67 1.90 -19.70 9.57
N GLN A 68 1.44 -19.32 8.37
CA GLN A 68 0.74 -20.22 7.44
C GLN A 68 1.65 -20.75 6.33
N ILE A 69 2.62 -19.95 5.88
CA ILE A 69 3.58 -20.37 4.85
C ILE A 69 4.60 -21.33 5.47
N GLN A 70 4.71 -22.53 4.87
CA GLN A 70 5.68 -23.55 5.25
C GLN A 70 6.96 -23.49 4.41
N SER A 71 6.88 -23.06 3.15
CA SER A 71 8.06 -22.95 2.28
C SER A 71 9.00 -21.83 2.70
N GLU A 72 10.21 -22.20 3.10
CA GLU A 72 11.31 -21.26 3.36
C GLU A 72 11.69 -20.49 2.08
N GLU A 73 11.60 -21.14 0.92
CA GLU A 73 11.87 -20.51 -0.37
C GLU A 73 10.88 -19.39 -0.68
N LEU A 74 9.57 -19.62 -0.43
CA LEU A 74 8.55 -18.59 -0.60
C LEU A 74 8.82 -17.40 0.33
N ILE A 75 9.13 -17.66 1.61
CA ILE A 75 9.48 -16.61 2.58
C ILE A 75 10.70 -15.80 2.09
N ALA A 76 11.74 -16.48 1.63
CA ALA A 76 12.96 -15.84 1.15
C ALA A 76 12.72 -14.99 -0.11
N VAL A 77 11.89 -15.45 -1.05
CA VAL A 77 11.53 -14.69 -2.25
C VAL A 77 10.66 -13.49 -1.89
N LEU A 78 9.67 -13.63 -1.01
CA LEU A 78 8.86 -12.51 -0.52
C LEU A 78 9.74 -11.44 0.15
N TYR A 79 10.69 -11.87 0.98
CA TYR A 79 11.64 -10.98 1.63
C TYR A 79 12.44 -10.18 0.59
N LYS A 80 13.05 -10.87 -0.39
CA LYS A 80 13.82 -10.21 -1.45
C LYS A 80 12.96 -9.24 -2.26
N LEU A 81 11.75 -9.65 -2.63
CA LEU A 81 10.87 -8.90 -3.53
C LEU A 81 10.30 -7.63 -2.88
N PHE A 82 9.90 -7.70 -1.61
CA PHE A 82 9.16 -6.61 -0.95
C PHE A 82 9.95 -5.84 0.10
N PHE A 83 11.05 -6.40 0.62
CA PHE A 83 11.82 -5.78 1.71
C PHE A 83 13.23 -5.41 1.32
N THR A 84 13.71 -5.79 0.13
CA THR A 84 15.03 -5.40 -0.34
C THR A 84 14.98 -4.65 -1.67
N THR A 85 15.93 -3.74 -1.86
CA THR A 85 16.18 -3.07 -3.13
C THR A 85 17.67 -3.14 -3.44
N LYS A 86 17.97 -3.45 -4.69
CA LYS A 86 19.34 -3.45 -5.20
C LYS A 86 19.66 -2.09 -5.79
N ASP A 87 20.77 -1.49 -5.35
CA ASP A 87 21.30 -0.28 -5.97
C ASP A 87 21.84 -0.62 -7.37
N PRO A 88 21.33 0.01 -8.43
CA PRO A 88 21.75 -0.27 -9.80
C PRO A 88 23.22 0.08 -10.08
N TYR A 89 23.84 0.96 -9.28
CA TYR A 89 25.20 1.44 -9.55
C TYR A 89 26.27 0.68 -8.76
N HIS A 90 25.97 0.26 -7.53
CA HIS A 90 26.97 -0.34 -6.62
C HIS A 90 26.71 -1.82 -6.31
N ASN A 91 25.69 -2.43 -6.95
CA ASN A 91 25.31 -3.83 -6.76
C ASN A 91 25.01 -4.20 -5.28
N THR A 92 24.80 -3.20 -4.42
CA THR A 92 24.59 -3.36 -2.99
C THR A 92 23.10 -3.54 -2.71
N ILE A 93 22.75 -4.47 -1.82
CA ILE A 93 21.37 -4.75 -1.43
C ILE A 93 21.06 -4.03 -0.13
N TYR A 94 19.98 -3.24 -0.13
CA TYR A 94 19.51 -2.48 1.02
C TYR A 94 18.14 -2.96 1.46
N ILE A 95 17.87 -2.89 2.76
CA ILE A 95 16.53 -3.07 3.30
C ILE A 95 15.71 -1.81 3.01
N ARG A 96 14.51 -1.98 2.46
CA ARG A 96 13.60 -0.88 2.15
C ARG A 96 13.11 -0.23 3.45
N LYS A 97 13.12 1.10 3.50
CA LYS A 97 12.52 1.87 4.61
C LYS A 97 11.00 1.76 4.64
N SER A 98 10.38 1.47 3.50
CA SER A 98 8.93 1.27 3.36
C SER A 98 8.65 0.17 2.35
N SER A 99 7.77 -0.75 2.70
CA SER A 99 7.28 -1.81 1.82
C SER A 99 5.82 -1.56 1.45
N ASN A 100 5.42 -1.96 0.25
CA ASN A 100 4.03 -1.89 -0.17
C ASN A 100 3.23 -3.06 0.42
N TYR A 101 2.91 -2.95 1.72
CA TYR A 101 2.12 -3.94 2.43
C TYR A 101 0.77 -4.25 1.77
N PRO A 102 0.02 -3.26 1.22
CA PRO A 102 -1.20 -3.54 0.46
C PRO A 102 -1.02 -4.57 -0.68
N VAL A 103 0.05 -4.43 -1.47
CA VAL A 103 0.35 -5.37 -2.58
C VAL A 103 0.77 -6.73 -2.04
N LEU A 104 1.68 -6.77 -1.07
CA LEU A 104 2.12 -8.02 -0.46
C LEU A 104 0.96 -8.81 0.13
N ILE A 105 0.09 -8.15 0.91
CA ILE A 105 -1.11 -8.77 1.48
C ILE A 105 -2.08 -9.16 0.36
N GLY A 106 -2.22 -8.32 -0.67
CA GLY A 106 -3.04 -8.55 -1.84
C GLY A 106 -2.76 -9.88 -2.53
N LEU A 107 -1.48 -10.27 -2.66
CA LEU A 107 -1.11 -11.58 -3.22
C LEU A 107 -1.82 -12.75 -2.52
N PHE A 108 -2.13 -12.62 -1.23
CA PHE A 108 -2.67 -13.70 -0.41
C PHE A 108 -4.16 -13.58 -0.08
N VAL A 109 -4.84 -12.51 -0.52
CA VAL A 109 -6.27 -12.30 -0.25
C VAL A 109 -7.14 -13.46 -0.73
N PRO A 110 -6.94 -14.05 -1.93
CA PRO A 110 -7.78 -15.16 -2.39
C PRO A 110 -7.74 -16.39 -1.48
N PHE A 111 -6.66 -16.59 -0.72
CA PHE A 111 -6.48 -17.75 0.15
C PHE A 111 -6.95 -17.50 1.59
N PHE A 112 -6.92 -16.24 2.05
CA PHE A 112 -7.17 -15.89 3.46
C PHE A 112 -8.26 -14.83 3.64
N ARG A 113 -9.34 -14.91 2.85
CA ARG A 113 -10.47 -13.98 2.89
C ARG A 113 -10.99 -13.71 4.31
N GLU A 114 -11.18 -14.75 5.11
CA GLU A 114 -11.73 -14.59 6.47
C GLU A 114 -10.83 -13.74 7.36
N LYS A 115 -9.50 -13.83 7.21
CA LYS A 115 -8.55 -12.96 7.93
C LYS A 115 -8.55 -11.53 7.42
N VAL A 116 -8.74 -11.34 6.11
CA VAL A 116 -8.90 -10.01 5.52
C VAL A 116 -10.16 -9.32 6.07
N ILE A 117 -11.25 -10.07 6.30
CA ILE A 117 -12.48 -9.58 6.92
C ILE A 117 -12.26 -9.29 8.41
N GLU A 118 -11.69 -10.23 9.16
CA GLU A 118 -11.38 -10.11 10.59
C GLU A 118 -10.56 -8.85 10.88
N TYR A 119 -9.57 -8.56 10.04
CA TYR A 119 -8.70 -7.40 10.17
C TYR A 119 -9.23 -6.13 9.47
N LYS A 120 -10.48 -6.16 9.00
CA LYS A 120 -11.20 -5.02 8.42
C LYS A 120 -10.52 -4.42 7.19
N MET A 121 -9.88 -5.27 6.38
CA MET A 121 -9.19 -4.88 5.15
C MET A 121 -10.00 -5.18 3.88
N LEU A 122 -11.18 -5.81 4.00
CA LEU A 122 -11.96 -6.26 2.84
C LEU A 122 -12.30 -5.12 1.87
N SER A 123 -12.64 -3.93 2.36
CA SER A 123 -12.99 -2.77 1.53
C SER A 123 -11.88 -2.36 0.56
N LEU A 124 -10.62 -2.64 0.90
CA LEU A 124 -9.46 -2.37 0.06
C LEU A 124 -9.38 -3.33 -1.14
N TYR A 125 -9.85 -4.57 -0.98
CA TYR A 125 -9.70 -5.63 -1.97
C TYR A 125 -11.01 -6.01 -2.69
N SER A 126 -12.17 -5.64 -2.14
CA SER A 126 -13.48 -5.96 -2.72
C SER A 126 -13.69 -5.50 -4.16
N PRO A 127 -13.09 -4.39 -4.66
CA PRO A 127 -13.24 -4.01 -6.08
C PRO A 127 -12.53 -4.95 -7.05
N ILE A 128 -11.51 -5.69 -6.59
CA ILE A 128 -10.64 -6.52 -7.44
C ILE A 128 -10.81 -8.02 -7.20
N TYR A 129 -11.39 -8.41 -6.06
CA TYR A 129 -11.57 -9.79 -5.64
C TYR A 129 -13.04 -10.22 -5.69
N ASN A 130 -13.32 -11.32 -6.40
CA ASN A 130 -14.63 -11.97 -6.41
C ASN A 130 -14.56 -13.28 -5.57
N PRO A 131 -15.25 -13.35 -4.42
CA PRO A 131 -15.19 -14.53 -3.55
C PRO A 131 -15.92 -15.76 -4.11
N ASN A 132 -16.75 -15.60 -5.14
CA ASN A 132 -17.51 -16.69 -5.74
C ASN A 132 -16.79 -17.32 -6.94
N GLU A 133 -15.66 -16.75 -7.36
CA GLU A 133 -14.86 -17.26 -8.48
C GLU A 133 -13.94 -18.40 -7.99
N SER A 134 -13.93 -19.52 -8.70
CA SER A 134 -13.04 -20.62 -8.37
C SER A 134 -11.58 -20.21 -8.57
N LEU A 135 -10.72 -20.58 -7.63
CA LEU A 135 -9.31 -20.25 -7.69
C LEU A 135 -8.58 -21.26 -8.59
N THR A 136 -8.14 -20.78 -9.74
CA THR A 136 -7.36 -21.52 -10.75
C THR A 136 -6.17 -20.65 -11.16
N THR A 137 -5.22 -21.22 -11.89
CA THR A 137 -4.09 -20.46 -12.45
C THR A 137 -4.57 -19.21 -13.22
N HIS A 138 -5.57 -19.35 -14.09
CA HIS A 138 -6.05 -18.23 -14.90
C HIS A 138 -6.77 -17.17 -14.06
N THR A 139 -7.67 -17.57 -13.17
CA THR A 139 -8.45 -16.63 -12.35
C THR A 139 -7.55 -15.91 -11.34
N TYR A 140 -6.53 -16.59 -10.80
CA TYR A 140 -5.53 -15.95 -9.95
C TYR A 140 -4.66 -14.95 -10.72
N LEU A 141 -4.19 -15.28 -11.93
CA LEU A 141 -3.42 -14.32 -12.74
C LEU A 141 -4.27 -13.10 -13.15
N SER A 142 -5.54 -13.32 -13.49
CA SER A 142 -6.50 -12.23 -13.73
C SER A 142 -6.69 -11.36 -12.48
N TYR A 143 -6.76 -11.97 -11.30
CA TYR A 143 -6.77 -11.25 -10.03
C TYR A 143 -5.48 -10.43 -9.81
N LEU A 144 -4.30 -11.00 -10.05
CA LEU A 144 -3.03 -10.31 -9.91
C LEU A 144 -2.90 -9.11 -10.85
N LYS A 145 -3.40 -9.20 -12.09
CA LYS A 145 -3.51 -8.05 -13.00
C LYS A 145 -4.31 -6.91 -12.38
N LYS A 146 -5.48 -7.22 -11.81
CA LYS A 146 -6.34 -6.23 -11.15
C LYS A 146 -5.65 -5.63 -9.93
N LEU A 147 -4.94 -6.45 -9.15
CA LEU A 147 -4.15 -5.99 -8.00
C LEU A 147 -3.05 -5.01 -8.43
N ALA A 148 -2.26 -5.35 -9.44
CA ALA A 148 -1.19 -4.49 -9.95
C ALA A 148 -1.72 -3.15 -10.51
N HIS A 149 -2.92 -3.15 -11.10
CA HIS A 149 -3.56 -1.94 -11.57
C HIS A 149 -4.16 -1.09 -10.43
N ALA A 150 -4.79 -1.72 -9.44
CA ALA A 150 -5.43 -0.99 -8.34
C ALA A 150 -4.43 -0.49 -7.29
N MET A 151 -3.31 -1.19 -7.12
CA MET A 151 -2.29 -0.92 -6.11
C MET A 151 -0.95 -0.78 -6.80
N HIS A 152 -0.73 0.37 -7.44
CA HIS A 152 0.55 0.71 -8.02
C HIS A 152 1.63 0.76 -6.94
N ASP A 153 2.68 -0.05 -7.09
CA ASP A 153 3.91 0.13 -6.33
C ASP A 153 4.74 1.21 -7.01
N ASN A 154 5.22 2.18 -6.22
CA ASN A 154 6.16 3.19 -6.72
C ASN A 154 7.56 2.60 -6.93
N ILE A 155 7.78 1.34 -6.52
CA ILE A 155 9.02 0.59 -6.67
C ILE A 155 8.78 -0.53 -7.68
N ALA A 156 9.53 -0.52 -8.78
CA ALA A 156 9.51 -1.60 -9.75
C ALA A 156 9.93 -2.92 -9.09
N LEU A 157 9.06 -3.93 -9.15
CA LEU A 157 9.36 -5.27 -8.69
C LEU A 157 10.25 -5.98 -9.71
N ASP A 158 11.24 -6.73 -9.23
CA ASP A 158 12.06 -7.58 -10.09
C ASP A 158 11.19 -8.68 -10.72
N GLN A 159 11.17 -8.72 -12.05
CA GLN A 159 10.31 -9.60 -12.82
C GLN A 159 10.64 -11.09 -12.63
N GLN A 160 11.92 -11.43 -12.46
CA GLN A 160 12.33 -12.82 -12.25
C GLN A 160 11.94 -13.27 -10.85
N LEU A 161 12.14 -12.42 -9.84
CA LEU A 161 11.71 -12.71 -8.47
C LEU A 161 10.18 -12.76 -8.35
N LEU A 162 9.44 -11.90 -9.06
CA LEU A 162 7.97 -11.95 -9.09
C LEU A 162 7.47 -13.26 -9.71
N LEU A 163 8.07 -13.68 -10.84
CA LEU A 163 7.74 -14.96 -11.48
C LEU A 163 7.99 -16.13 -10.52
N GLN A 164 9.16 -16.16 -9.87
CA GLN A 164 9.48 -17.19 -8.87
C GLN A 164 8.46 -17.16 -7.71
N CYS A 165 8.12 -15.98 -7.20
CA CYS A 165 7.15 -15.82 -6.13
C CYS A 165 5.80 -16.43 -6.49
N ILE A 166 5.29 -16.17 -7.70
CA ILE A 166 4.00 -16.69 -8.15
C ILE A 166 4.02 -18.21 -8.27
N ILE A 167 5.10 -18.79 -8.79
CA ILE A 167 5.26 -20.25 -8.87
C ILE A 167 5.27 -20.87 -7.47
N HIS A 168 6.01 -20.26 -6.53
CA HIS A 168 6.02 -20.72 -5.15
C HIS A 168 4.65 -20.63 -4.49
N ILE A 169 3.87 -19.56 -4.76
CA ILE A 169 2.47 -19.45 -4.29
C ILE A 169 1.60 -20.54 -4.91
N PHE A 170 1.74 -20.82 -6.21
CA PHE A 170 0.97 -21.88 -6.86
C PHE A 170 1.21 -23.24 -6.22
N HIS A 171 2.44 -23.51 -5.82
CA HIS A 171 2.80 -24.73 -5.13
C HIS A 171 2.29 -24.76 -3.68
N GLU A 172 2.58 -23.72 -2.91
CA GLU A 172 2.23 -23.61 -1.48
C GLU A 172 0.72 -23.75 -1.25
N PHE A 173 -0.09 -23.17 -2.15
CA PHE A 173 -1.54 -23.17 -2.04
C PHE A 173 -2.24 -24.15 -2.98
N HIS A 174 -1.49 -25.10 -3.53
CA HIS A 174 -2.02 -26.19 -4.36
C HIS A 174 -2.88 -25.72 -5.55
N ILE A 175 -2.55 -24.57 -6.14
CA ILE A 175 -3.13 -24.15 -7.43
C ILE A 175 -2.61 -25.05 -8.55
N ILE A 176 -1.36 -25.51 -8.42
CA ILE A 176 -0.74 -26.53 -9.27
C ILE A 176 -0.13 -27.62 -8.39
N ASP A 177 -0.14 -28.86 -8.86
CA ASP A 177 0.57 -29.97 -8.22
C ASP A 177 1.92 -30.19 -8.87
N THR A 178 3.00 -29.70 -8.25
CA THR A 178 4.36 -29.78 -8.82
C THR A 178 4.90 -31.21 -8.91
N LYS A 179 4.34 -32.17 -8.16
CA LYS A 179 4.74 -33.58 -8.25
C LYS A 179 4.10 -34.26 -9.46
N ALA A 180 3.05 -33.67 -10.02
CA ALA A 180 2.30 -34.18 -11.16
C ALA A 180 2.58 -33.42 -12.46
N ILE A 181 3.19 -32.22 -12.41
CA ILE A 181 3.52 -31.46 -13.63
C ILE A 181 4.88 -31.84 -14.19
N SER A 182 4.97 -31.94 -15.52
CA SER A 182 6.24 -32.06 -16.24
C SER A 182 7.00 -30.72 -16.30
N GLU A 183 8.29 -30.78 -16.65
CA GLU A 183 9.08 -29.56 -16.93
C GLU A 183 8.48 -28.72 -18.05
N GLU A 184 7.92 -29.35 -19.07
CA GLU A 184 7.23 -28.67 -20.18
C GLU A 184 6.01 -27.89 -19.71
N GLN A 185 5.16 -28.51 -18.88
CA GLN A 185 3.99 -27.84 -18.30
C GLN A 185 4.38 -26.68 -17.38
N LEU A 186 5.50 -26.80 -16.65
CA LEU A 186 6.02 -25.70 -15.85
C LEU A 186 6.49 -24.53 -16.72
N GLU A 187 7.12 -24.79 -17.86
CA GLU A 187 7.49 -23.75 -18.83
C GLU A 187 6.26 -23.11 -19.49
N GLU A 188 5.21 -23.88 -19.78
CA GLU A 188 3.92 -23.33 -20.24
C GLU A 188 3.30 -22.39 -19.20
N ILE A 189 3.30 -22.79 -17.92
CA ILE A 189 2.81 -21.94 -16.82
C ILE A 189 3.65 -20.66 -16.72
N LYS A 190 4.98 -20.77 -16.79
CA LYS A 190 5.86 -19.58 -16.81
C LYS A 190 5.55 -18.67 -18.01
N GLY A 191 5.30 -19.24 -19.18
CA GLY A 191 4.90 -18.53 -20.38
C GLY A 191 3.58 -17.79 -20.19
N LEU A 192 2.58 -18.44 -19.58
CA LEU A 192 1.30 -17.83 -19.25
C LEU A 192 1.45 -16.69 -18.25
N ILE A 193 2.21 -16.89 -17.16
CA ILE A 193 2.46 -15.82 -16.16
C ILE A 193 3.09 -14.61 -16.84
N LYS A 194 4.09 -14.83 -17.70
CA LYS A 194 4.75 -13.75 -18.43
C LYS A 194 3.80 -13.00 -19.35
N LYS A 195 3.01 -13.72 -20.16
CA LYS A 195 2.02 -13.13 -21.07
C LYS A 195 0.95 -12.32 -20.34
N GLU A 196 0.57 -12.75 -19.14
CA GLU A 196 -0.46 -12.09 -18.37
C GLU A 196 0.10 -10.89 -17.58
N LEU A 197 1.33 -10.96 -17.04
CA LEU A 197 1.82 -9.92 -16.11
C LEU A 197 2.86 -8.96 -16.70
N TYR A 198 3.37 -9.20 -17.91
CA TYR A 198 4.34 -8.35 -18.62
C TYR A 198 3.83 -7.95 -19.99
#